data_AF-A0A9D5JL54-F1
#
_entry.id   AF-A0A9D5JL54-F1
#
_cell.length_a   1.000
_cell.length_b   1.000
_cell.length_c   1.000
_cell.angle_alpha   90.00
_cell.angle_beta   90.00
_cell.angle_gamma   90.00
#
_symmetry.space_group_name_H-M   'P 1'
#
loop_
_entity.id
_entity.type
_entity.pdbx_description
1 polymer ?
#
loop_
_entity_poly.entity_id
_entity_poly.type
_entity_poly.pdbx_seq_one_letter_code
_entity_poly.pdbx_strand_id
1 'polypeptide(L)'
;LDQRAFSLRSVAIAALVTLMLHPEALVSVGFQMSFAAVTALIAVYQIWDRHRSLVRPRSVLSRFGHGFSSLSVTSLVAGSATGFFAAYHFKRMATFGLAGNLLAMPIFTFWVMPVALLVYAALPFGLESVPLRVMGLGLEVILWVANFVSSWPGAVKYFHQAGATVMAVFVGGFLILCLGHVTGRAVGVVLMGTGLFLWMTTGQPDMRISTHPAIAIHEQDTLLLHPDRRRDGFGRDVFAESLGRPNIRFSPLAESPTTRCDSTGCVMNRNGITLAFLNRPEALPDACANSDIVVMMGRPAGTSIRRQCQARLFDTVNLSESGALHLRFRDDEIKTVPANPPGRRARPWAEKG
;
A
#
# COMPACT_ATOMS: atom_id res chain seq x y z
N LEU A 1 -26.63 11.07 -34.77
CA LEU A 1 -26.11 9.83 -34.13
C LEU A 1 -24.77 10.06 -33.39
N ASP A 2 -24.44 11.31 -33.03
CA ASP A 2 -23.18 11.69 -32.38
C ASP A 2 -23.30 11.68 -30.84
N GLN A 3 -23.62 10.51 -30.27
CA GLN A 3 -23.49 10.35 -28.82
C GLN A 3 -22.03 9.99 -28.49
N ARG A 4 -21.37 10.84 -27.70
CA ARG A 4 -20.08 10.54 -27.06
C ARG A 4 -20.21 9.20 -26.33
N ALA A 5 -19.61 8.13 -26.89
CA ALA A 5 -19.77 6.75 -26.42
C ALA A 5 -19.34 6.52 -24.96
N PHE A 6 -18.52 7.42 -24.39
CA PHE A 6 -18.10 7.36 -23.00
C PHE A 6 -18.33 8.72 -22.32
N SER A 7 -19.24 8.74 -21.35
CA SER A 7 -19.56 9.93 -20.55
C SER A 7 -19.43 9.63 -19.06
N LEU A 8 -19.25 10.67 -18.24
CA LEU A 8 -19.26 10.52 -16.77
C LEU A 8 -20.57 9.89 -16.26
N ARG A 9 -21.68 10.03 -17.01
CA ARG A 9 -22.97 9.39 -16.68
C ARG A 9 -22.90 7.87 -16.84
N SER A 10 -22.28 7.38 -17.91
CA SER A 10 -22.11 5.94 -18.15
C SER A 10 -21.26 5.30 -17.05
N VAL A 11 -20.20 5.99 -16.59
CA VAL A 11 -19.38 5.53 -15.46
C VAL A 11 -20.17 5.53 -14.15
N ALA A 12 -20.96 6.57 -13.90
CA ALA A 12 -21.80 6.63 -12.70
C ALA A 12 -22.84 5.51 -12.66
N ILE A 13 -23.48 5.20 -13.79
CA ILE A 13 -24.42 4.07 -13.90
C ILE A 13 -23.69 2.75 -13.67
N ALA A 14 -22.53 2.54 -14.30
CA ALA A 14 -21.74 1.33 -14.08
C ALA A 14 -21.33 1.16 -12.60
N ALA A 15 -20.92 2.24 -11.94
CA ALA A 15 -20.60 2.23 -10.52
C ALA A 15 -21.84 1.88 -9.67
N LEU A 16 -22.99 2.51 -9.94
CA LEU A 16 -24.23 2.27 -9.21
C LEU A 16 -24.69 0.81 -9.33
N VAL A 17 -24.72 0.27 -10.56
CA VAL A 17 -25.10 -1.12 -10.82
C VAL A 17 -24.14 -2.08 -10.12
N THR A 18 -22.83 -1.81 -10.19
CA THR A 18 -21.82 -2.63 -9.49
C THR A 18 -22.03 -2.62 -7.98
N LEU A 19 -22.32 -1.46 -7.39
CA LEU A 19 -22.52 -1.33 -5.94
C LEU A 19 -23.87 -1.89 -5.47
N MET A 20 -24.89 -1.91 -6.33
CA MET A 20 -26.16 -2.58 -6.04
C MET A 20 -26.02 -4.10 -6.01
N LEU A 21 -25.22 -4.67 -6.91
CA LEU A 21 -24.99 -6.12 -6.98
C LEU A 21 -23.95 -6.59 -5.94
N HIS A 22 -22.90 -5.80 -5.73
CA HIS A 22 -21.75 -6.13 -4.88
C HIS A 22 -21.32 -4.90 -4.07
N PRO A 23 -22.00 -4.58 -2.95
CA PRO A 23 -21.65 -3.44 -2.10
C PRO A 23 -20.23 -3.56 -1.51
N GLU A 24 -19.75 -4.79 -1.29
CA GLU A 24 -18.39 -5.07 -0.83
C GLU A 24 -17.30 -4.62 -1.81
N ALA A 25 -17.64 -4.47 -3.10
CA ALA A 25 -16.69 -4.04 -4.13
C ALA A 25 -16.14 -2.63 -3.87
N LEU A 26 -16.87 -1.77 -3.14
CA LEU A 26 -16.43 -0.41 -2.79
C LEU A 26 -15.09 -0.39 -2.02
N VAL A 27 -14.87 -1.41 -1.19
CA VAL A 27 -13.67 -1.54 -0.34
C VAL A 27 -12.54 -2.21 -1.13
N SER A 28 -12.84 -2.84 -2.26
CA SER A 28 -11.84 -3.50 -3.09
C SER A 28 -10.92 -2.50 -3.80
N VAL A 29 -9.63 -2.80 -3.80
CA VAL A 29 -8.61 -1.97 -4.44
C VAL A 29 -8.82 -1.89 -5.96
N GLY A 30 -9.25 -3.00 -6.58
CA GLY A 30 -9.49 -3.09 -8.01
C GLY A 30 -10.60 -2.15 -8.49
N PHE A 31 -11.71 -2.08 -7.74
CA PHE A 31 -12.79 -1.13 -8.02
C PHE A 31 -12.28 0.32 -7.95
N GLN A 32 -11.58 0.67 -6.87
CA GLN A 32 -11.06 2.02 -6.64
C GLN A 32 -10.11 2.46 -7.76
N MET A 33 -9.13 1.61 -8.11
CA MET A 33 -8.16 1.92 -9.17
C MET A 33 -8.82 2.04 -10.54
N SER A 34 -9.70 1.11 -10.90
CA SER A 34 -10.32 1.08 -12.24
C SER A 34 -11.23 2.28 -12.45
N PHE A 35 -12.16 2.54 -11.52
CA PHE A 35 -13.09 3.67 -11.63
C PHE A 35 -12.37 5.02 -11.54
N ALA A 36 -11.31 5.13 -10.73
CA ALA A 36 -10.48 6.34 -10.71
C ALA A 36 -9.79 6.58 -12.05
N ALA A 37 -9.16 5.56 -12.65
CA ALA A 37 -8.50 5.69 -13.93
C ALA A 37 -9.47 6.14 -15.04
N VAL A 38 -10.61 5.45 -15.17
CA VAL A 38 -11.62 5.77 -16.19
C VAL A 38 -12.21 7.16 -15.99
N THR A 39 -12.52 7.54 -14.74
CA THR A 39 -13.07 8.87 -14.42
C THR A 39 -12.06 9.97 -14.77
N ALA A 40 -10.78 9.80 -14.39
CA ALA A 40 -9.73 10.75 -14.72
C ALA A 40 -9.52 10.88 -16.23
N LEU A 41 -9.50 9.75 -16.95
CA LEU A 41 -9.38 9.74 -18.42
C LEU A 41 -10.52 10.51 -19.07
N ILE A 42 -11.78 10.21 -18.72
CA ILE A 42 -12.93 10.92 -19.28
C ILE A 42 -12.87 12.42 -18.96
N ALA A 43 -12.51 12.79 -17.73
CA ALA A 43 -12.40 14.19 -17.32
C ALA A 43 -11.33 14.94 -18.14
N VAL A 44 -10.16 14.34 -18.34
CA VAL A 44 -9.07 14.94 -19.13
C VAL A 44 -9.41 14.97 -20.63
N TYR A 45 -9.95 13.89 -21.18
CA TYR A 45 -10.36 13.83 -22.59
C TYR A 45 -11.42 14.88 -22.92
N GLN A 46 -12.38 15.17 -22.04
CA GLN A 46 -13.37 16.24 -22.26
C GLN A 46 -12.77 17.65 -22.30
N ILE A 47 -11.64 17.88 -21.61
CA ILE A 47 -10.91 19.15 -21.65
C ILE A 47 -10.05 19.20 -22.91
N TRP A 48 -9.38 18.10 -23.22
CA TRP A 48 -8.51 17.98 -24.37
C TRP A 48 -9.28 18.14 -25.68
N ASP A 49 -10.40 17.45 -25.85
CA ASP A 49 -11.28 17.55 -27.02
C ASP A 49 -11.74 18.99 -27.26
N ARG A 50 -12.02 19.75 -26.19
CA ARG A 50 -12.40 21.17 -26.26
C ARG A 50 -11.30 22.09 -26.78
N HIS A 51 -10.03 21.77 -26.53
CA HIS A 51 -8.89 22.59 -26.94
C HIS A 51 -8.21 22.09 -28.21
N ARG A 52 -8.60 20.91 -28.71
CA ARG A 52 -8.05 20.35 -29.92
C ARG A 52 -8.73 21.00 -31.12
N SER A 53 -8.01 21.85 -31.85
CA SER A 53 -8.45 22.27 -33.17
C SER A 53 -8.56 21.04 -34.07
N LEU A 54 -9.61 20.97 -34.89
CA LEU A 54 -9.92 19.90 -35.86
C LEU A 54 -8.92 19.84 -37.03
N VAL A 55 -7.62 20.00 -36.75
CA VAL A 55 -6.57 19.87 -37.77
C VAL A 55 -6.36 18.39 -38.00
N ARG A 56 -7.00 17.85 -39.06
CA ARG A 56 -6.75 16.48 -39.53
C ARG A 56 -5.26 16.34 -39.88
N PRO A 57 -4.54 15.38 -39.28
CA PRO A 57 -3.13 15.18 -39.59
C PRO A 57 -2.96 14.72 -41.04
N ARG A 58 -2.35 15.58 -41.87
CA ARG A 58 -2.14 15.35 -43.31
C ARG A 58 -0.97 14.40 -43.62
N SER A 59 -0.03 14.19 -42.68
CA SER A 59 1.17 13.37 -42.87
C SER A 59 1.22 12.16 -41.94
N VAL A 60 1.85 11.06 -42.39
CA VAL A 60 2.09 9.84 -41.60
C VAL A 60 2.89 10.17 -40.33
N LEU A 61 3.87 11.07 -40.41
CA LEU A 61 4.65 11.54 -39.26
C LEU A 61 3.78 12.27 -38.23
N SER A 62 2.82 13.07 -38.69
CA SER A 62 1.85 13.75 -37.83
C SER A 62 0.88 12.76 -37.18
N ARG A 63 0.47 11.68 -37.87
CA ARG A 63 -0.34 10.60 -37.28
C ARG A 63 0.40 9.86 -36.17
N PHE A 64 1.68 9.53 -36.37
CA PHE A 64 2.51 8.93 -35.32
C PHE A 64 2.67 9.86 -34.11
N GLY A 65 2.95 11.15 -34.32
CA GLY A 65 3.04 12.14 -33.24
C GLY A 65 1.72 12.30 -32.45
N HIS A 66 0.57 12.20 -33.11
CA HIS A 66 -0.73 12.21 -32.42
C HIS A 66 -1.02 10.91 -31.66
N GLY A 67 -0.63 9.76 -32.20
CA GLY A 67 -0.76 8.47 -31.49
C GLY A 67 0.09 8.46 -30.22
N PHE A 68 1.35 8.89 -30.34
CA PHE A 68 2.28 8.96 -29.21
C PHE A 68 1.82 9.95 -28.13
N SER A 69 1.32 11.13 -28.51
CA SER A 69 0.79 12.08 -27.53
C SER A 69 -0.47 11.57 -26.82
N SER A 70 -1.39 10.93 -27.55
CA SER A 70 -2.58 10.29 -26.95
C SER A 70 -2.20 9.18 -25.97
N LEU A 71 -1.25 8.32 -26.34
CA LEU A 71 -0.76 7.26 -25.47
C LEU A 71 -0.07 7.81 -24.21
N SER A 72 0.72 8.87 -24.38
CA SER A 72 1.45 9.52 -23.29
C SER A 72 0.52 10.14 -22.27
N VAL A 73 -0.48 10.90 -22.72
CA VAL A 73 -1.46 11.52 -21.82
C VAL A 73 -2.32 10.45 -21.15
N THR A 74 -2.78 9.43 -21.89
CA THR A 74 -3.56 8.32 -21.30
C THR A 74 -2.77 7.63 -20.18
N SER A 75 -1.50 7.30 -20.46
CA SER A 75 -0.63 6.64 -19.49
C SER A 75 -0.33 7.52 -18.28
N LEU A 76 -0.09 8.83 -18.49
CA LEU A 76 0.16 9.78 -17.41
C LEU A 76 -1.07 9.98 -16.52
N VAL A 77 -2.25 10.15 -17.12
CA VAL A 77 -3.51 10.35 -16.40
C VAL A 77 -3.93 9.08 -15.65
N ALA A 78 -3.92 7.92 -16.31
CA ALA A 78 -4.24 6.65 -15.66
C ALA A 78 -3.22 6.33 -14.56
N GLY A 79 -1.93 6.52 -14.82
CA GLY A 79 -0.85 6.26 -13.87
C GLY A 79 -0.90 7.19 -12.65
N SER A 80 -1.17 8.48 -12.84
CA SER A 80 -1.32 9.43 -11.73
C SER A 80 -2.58 9.17 -10.90
N ALA A 81 -3.71 8.86 -11.55
CA ALA A 81 -4.96 8.53 -10.87
C ALA A 81 -4.85 7.27 -10.02
N THR A 82 -4.24 6.21 -10.56
CA THR A 82 -4.05 4.92 -9.86
C THR A 82 -2.86 4.94 -8.89
N GLY A 83 -1.87 5.80 -9.14
CA GLY A 83 -0.62 5.87 -8.37
C GLY A 83 -0.84 6.13 -6.88
N PHE A 84 -1.78 7.00 -6.53
CA PHE A 84 -2.13 7.24 -5.12
C PHE A 84 -2.72 5.97 -4.47
N PHE A 85 -3.65 5.31 -5.13
CA PHE A 85 -4.24 4.07 -4.61
C PHE A 85 -3.19 2.96 -4.49
N ALA A 86 -2.23 2.90 -5.42
CA ALA A 86 -1.14 1.94 -5.38
C ALA A 86 -0.21 2.21 -4.19
N ALA A 87 0.18 3.46 -3.99
CA ALA A 87 0.95 3.88 -2.84
C ALA A 87 0.20 3.62 -1.52
N TYR A 88 -1.11 3.88 -1.47
CA TYR A 88 -1.90 3.71 -0.25
C TYR A 88 -2.11 2.25 0.11
N HIS A 89 -2.44 1.38 -0.86
CA HIS A 89 -2.77 -0.03 -0.59
C HIS A 89 -1.53 -0.91 -0.56
N PHE A 90 -0.65 -0.79 -1.56
CA PHE A 90 0.53 -1.63 -1.73
C PHE A 90 1.81 -1.01 -1.19
N LYS A 91 1.75 0.20 -0.63
CA LYS A 91 2.90 0.87 0.01
C LYS A 91 4.08 1.07 -0.95
N ARG A 92 3.82 0.99 -2.25
CA ARG A 92 4.79 1.09 -3.33
C ARG A 92 4.14 1.70 -4.56
N MET A 93 4.93 2.46 -5.30
CA MET A 93 4.53 3.08 -6.55
C MET A 93 5.66 2.97 -7.57
N ALA A 94 5.32 2.65 -8.81
CA ALA A 94 6.26 2.66 -9.93
C ALA A 94 6.48 4.10 -10.42
N THR A 95 7.66 4.66 -10.16
CA THR A 95 7.99 6.05 -10.54
C THR A 95 8.08 6.20 -12.06
N PHE A 96 8.61 5.18 -12.74
CA PHE A 96 8.81 5.18 -14.20
C PHE A 96 7.72 4.41 -14.96
N GLY A 97 6.52 4.26 -14.38
CA GLY A 97 5.41 3.56 -15.01
C GLY A 97 5.02 4.13 -16.38
N LEU A 98 5.13 5.46 -16.54
CA LEU A 98 4.93 6.12 -17.84
C LEU A 98 5.91 5.59 -18.89
N ALA A 99 7.22 5.59 -18.59
CA ALA A 99 8.25 5.12 -19.51
C ALA A 99 8.05 3.64 -19.87
N GLY A 100 7.76 2.80 -18.88
CA GLY A 100 7.44 1.39 -19.09
C GLY A 100 6.25 1.20 -20.05
N ASN A 101 5.15 1.92 -19.83
CA ASN A 101 3.99 1.86 -20.71
C ASN A 101 4.28 2.37 -22.12
N LEU A 102 5.03 3.46 -22.28
CA LEU A 102 5.38 4.01 -23.60
C LEU A 102 6.22 3.05 -24.43
N LEU A 103 7.11 2.28 -23.79
CA LEU A 103 7.95 1.30 -24.47
C LEU A 103 7.21 -0.03 -24.73
N ALA A 104 6.39 -0.49 -23.77
CA ALA A 104 5.71 -1.77 -23.87
C ALA A 104 4.46 -1.72 -24.77
N MET A 105 3.68 -0.64 -24.73
CA MET A 105 2.39 -0.54 -25.45
C MET A 105 2.50 -0.67 -26.98
N PRO A 106 3.51 -0.08 -27.66
CA PRO A 106 3.69 -0.30 -29.10
C PRO A 106 3.93 -1.77 -29.45
N ILE A 107 4.76 -2.46 -28.64
CA ILE A 107 5.06 -3.88 -28.83
C ILE A 107 3.80 -4.70 -28.61
N PHE A 108 3.07 -4.41 -27.54
CA PHE A 108 1.79 -5.05 -27.25
C PHE A 108 0.77 -4.86 -28.39
N THR A 109 0.64 -3.63 -28.90
CA THR A 109 -0.39 -3.25 -29.88
C THR A 109 -0.07 -3.75 -31.29
N PHE A 110 1.19 -3.65 -31.74
CA PHE A 110 1.57 -3.98 -33.12
C PHE A 110 2.05 -5.42 -33.29
N TRP A 111 2.43 -6.11 -32.21
CA TRP A 111 2.90 -7.49 -32.26
C TRP A 111 1.98 -8.43 -31.50
N VAL A 112 1.81 -8.24 -30.19
CA VAL A 112 1.14 -9.22 -29.33
C VAL A 112 -0.35 -9.35 -29.68
N MET A 113 -1.09 -8.24 -29.77
CA MET A 113 -2.54 -8.28 -30.05
C MET A 113 -2.88 -8.86 -31.44
N PRO A 114 -2.23 -8.47 -32.55
CA PRO A 114 -2.50 -9.06 -33.85
C PRO A 114 -2.23 -10.56 -33.88
N VAL A 115 -1.13 -11.01 -33.26
CA VAL A 115 -0.82 -12.44 -33.18
C VAL A 115 -1.82 -13.17 -32.29
N ALA A 116 -2.31 -12.56 -31.21
CA ALA A 116 -3.37 -13.14 -30.40
C ALA A 116 -4.66 -13.38 -31.20
N LEU A 117 -5.03 -12.47 -32.12
CA LEU A 117 -6.15 -12.70 -33.04
C LEU A 117 -5.88 -13.89 -33.99
N LEU A 118 -4.64 -14.05 -34.46
CA LEU A 118 -4.24 -15.21 -35.27
C LEU A 118 -4.29 -16.52 -34.47
N VAL A 119 -3.95 -16.50 -33.17
CA VAL A 119 -4.13 -17.65 -32.27
C VAL A 119 -5.59 -18.07 -32.27
N TYR A 120 -6.51 -17.13 -32.02
CA TYR A 120 -7.95 -17.43 -32.01
C TYR A 120 -8.46 -17.98 -33.34
N ALA A 121 -7.95 -17.47 -34.46
CA ALA A 121 -8.30 -17.97 -35.79
C ALA A 121 -7.72 -19.36 -36.09
N ALA A 122 -6.58 -19.72 -35.49
CA ALA A 122 -5.90 -21.01 -35.68
C ALA A 122 -6.41 -22.13 -34.76
N LEU A 123 -7.04 -21.79 -33.63
CA LEU A 123 -7.66 -22.74 -32.69
C LEU A 123 -8.58 -23.79 -33.35
N PRO A 124 -9.54 -23.45 -34.24
CA PRO A 124 -10.42 -24.46 -34.84
C PRO A 124 -9.69 -25.47 -35.73
N PHE A 125 -8.47 -25.16 -36.17
CA PHE A 125 -7.67 -26.03 -37.04
C PHE A 125 -6.61 -26.83 -36.26
N GLY A 126 -6.36 -26.53 -34.98
CA GLY A 126 -5.30 -27.14 -34.19
C GLY A 126 -3.88 -26.65 -34.54
N LEU A 127 -3.75 -25.50 -35.20
CA LEU A 127 -2.46 -24.90 -35.60
C LEU A 127 -2.03 -23.73 -34.71
N GLU A 128 -2.60 -23.58 -33.52
CA GLU A 128 -2.33 -22.47 -32.60
C GLU A 128 -0.88 -22.43 -32.10
N SER A 129 -0.16 -23.56 -32.16
CA SER A 129 1.20 -23.68 -31.64
C SER A 129 2.20 -22.69 -32.26
N VAL A 130 2.04 -22.35 -33.55
CA VAL A 130 2.94 -21.41 -34.24
C VAL A 130 2.62 -19.95 -33.82
N PRO A 131 1.38 -19.45 -33.95
CA PRO A 131 1.01 -18.14 -33.42
C PRO A 131 1.33 -17.96 -31.93
N LEU A 132 1.13 -18.98 -31.09
CA LEU A 132 1.45 -18.92 -29.66
C LEU A 132 2.94 -18.68 -29.40
N ARG A 133 3.83 -19.34 -30.15
CA ARG A 133 5.29 -19.10 -30.02
C ARG A 133 5.67 -17.67 -30.41
N VAL A 134 5.10 -17.16 -31.52
CA VAL A 134 5.36 -15.79 -31.97
C VAL A 134 4.84 -14.76 -30.96
N MET A 135 3.69 -15.03 -30.34
CA MET A 135 3.15 -14.20 -29.26
C MET A 135 4.06 -14.25 -28.02
N GLY A 136 4.56 -15.44 -27.66
CA GLY A 136 5.52 -15.64 -26.56
C GLY A 136 6.78 -14.77 -26.71
N LEU A 137 7.37 -14.73 -27.90
CA LEU A 137 8.52 -13.84 -28.19
C LEU A 137 8.18 -12.37 -27.94
N GLY A 138 6.98 -11.92 -28.33
CA GLY A 138 6.53 -10.55 -28.06
C GLY A 138 6.41 -10.26 -26.56
N LEU A 139 5.94 -11.23 -25.77
CA LEU A 139 5.87 -11.11 -24.31
C LEU A 139 7.25 -11.10 -23.66
N GLU A 140 8.20 -11.89 -24.15
CA GLU A 140 9.60 -11.87 -23.67
C GLU A 140 10.23 -10.49 -23.87
N VAL A 141 9.98 -9.83 -25.00
CA VAL A 141 10.45 -8.45 -25.22
C VAL A 141 9.80 -7.48 -24.24
N ILE A 142 8.50 -7.60 -23.96
CA ILE A 142 7.82 -6.77 -22.95
C ILE A 142 8.42 -7.00 -21.56
N LEU A 143 8.71 -8.24 -21.19
CA LEU A 143 9.37 -8.58 -19.92
C LEU A 143 10.79 -8.00 -19.86
N TRP A 144 11.53 -8.04 -20.96
CA TRP A 144 12.85 -7.41 -21.05
C TRP A 144 12.76 -5.89 -20.83
N VAL A 145 11.80 -5.21 -21.47
CA VAL A 145 11.54 -3.77 -21.24
C VAL A 145 11.18 -3.50 -19.77
N ALA A 146 10.32 -4.33 -19.17
CA ALA A 146 9.94 -4.19 -17.77
C ALA A 146 11.16 -4.32 -16.84
N ASN A 147 12.01 -5.33 -17.06
CA ASN A 147 13.24 -5.53 -16.30
C ASN A 147 14.20 -4.34 -16.48
N PHE A 148 14.37 -3.85 -17.71
CA PHE A 148 15.21 -2.69 -18.02
C PHE A 148 14.75 -1.41 -17.31
N VAL A 149 13.45 -1.12 -17.28
CA VAL A 149 12.91 0.05 -16.56
C VAL A 149 12.98 -0.15 -15.04
N SER A 150 12.78 -1.39 -14.57
CA SER A 150 12.84 -1.70 -13.13
C SER A 150 14.25 -1.61 -12.55
N SER A 151 15.30 -1.76 -13.38
CA SER A 151 16.69 -1.62 -12.93
C SER A 151 17.15 -0.18 -12.76
N TRP A 152 16.32 0.82 -13.13
CA TRP A 152 16.66 2.22 -12.95
C TRP A 152 16.64 2.61 -11.46
N PRO A 153 17.57 3.48 -11.01
CA PRO A 153 17.58 3.93 -9.63
C PRO A 153 16.28 4.67 -9.30
N GLY A 154 15.58 4.22 -8.25
CA GLY A 154 14.30 4.80 -7.84
C GLY A 154 13.09 4.35 -8.66
N ALA A 155 13.20 3.25 -9.42
CA ALA A 155 12.07 2.70 -10.19
C ALA A 155 10.84 2.38 -9.34
N VAL A 156 11.05 1.96 -8.10
CA VAL A 156 10.01 1.77 -7.10
C VAL A 156 10.25 2.70 -5.93
N LYS A 157 9.24 3.49 -5.60
CA LYS A 157 9.22 4.31 -4.37
C LYS A 157 8.27 3.68 -3.37
N TYR A 158 8.75 3.52 -2.14
CA TYR A 158 7.96 2.99 -1.03
C TYR A 158 7.37 4.10 -0.17
N PHE A 159 6.21 3.85 0.40
CA PHE A 159 5.45 4.78 1.22
C PHE A 159 5.04 4.10 2.51
N HIS A 160 5.04 4.84 3.61
CA HIS A 160 4.52 4.33 4.87
C HIS A 160 2.99 4.26 4.85
N GLN A 161 2.43 3.49 5.77
CA GLN A 161 1.00 3.34 5.93
C GLN A 161 0.31 4.68 6.23
N ALA A 162 -0.79 4.95 5.50
CA ALA A 162 -1.66 6.09 5.72
C ALA A 162 -2.94 5.68 6.47
N GLY A 163 -3.48 6.62 7.25
CA GLY A 163 -4.79 6.47 7.89
C GLY A 163 -5.95 6.57 6.90
N ALA A 164 -7.15 6.14 7.31
CA ALA A 164 -8.36 6.21 6.49
C ALA A 164 -8.75 7.65 6.12
N THR A 165 -8.48 8.63 7.00
CA THR A 165 -8.75 10.05 6.76
C THR A 165 -8.00 10.59 5.54
N VAL A 166 -6.75 10.15 5.33
CA VAL A 166 -5.94 10.54 4.17
C VAL A 166 -6.60 10.08 2.88
N MET A 167 -7.05 8.81 2.84
CA MET A 167 -7.79 8.26 1.70
C MET A 167 -9.09 9.04 1.45
N ALA A 168 -9.88 9.29 2.50
CA ALA A 168 -11.15 10.01 2.36
C ALA A 168 -10.97 11.44 1.81
N VAL A 169 -10.01 12.20 2.35
CA VAL A 169 -9.70 13.57 1.89
C VAL A 169 -9.19 13.56 0.45
N PHE A 170 -8.29 12.63 0.12
CA PHE A 170 -7.77 12.52 -1.25
C PHE A 170 -8.85 12.14 -2.26
N VAL A 171 -9.66 11.12 -1.97
CA VAL A 171 -10.76 10.68 -2.86
C VAL A 171 -11.79 11.78 -3.01
N GLY A 172 -12.16 12.47 -1.92
CA GLY A 172 -13.05 13.63 -1.98
C GLY A 172 -12.50 14.73 -2.90
N GLY A 173 -11.22 15.09 -2.73
CA GLY A 173 -10.53 16.04 -3.60
C GLY A 173 -10.46 15.59 -5.06
N PHE A 174 -10.15 14.32 -5.30
CA PHE A 174 -10.09 13.72 -6.64
C PHE A 174 -11.45 13.73 -7.36
N LEU A 175 -12.52 13.39 -6.65
CA LEU A 175 -13.88 13.45 -7.20
C LEU A 175 -14.29 14.89 -7.51
N ILE A 176 -14.02 15.84 -6.61
CA ILE A 176 -14.27 17.27 -6.83
C ILE A 176 -13.47 17.78 -8.04
N LEU A 177 -12.22 17.34 -8.20
CA LEU A 177 -11.38 17.68 -9.34
C LEU A 177 -11.95 17.16 -10.66
N CYS A 178 -12.43 15.91 -10.68
CA CYS A 178 -12.93 15.28 -11.90
C CYS A 178 -14.36 15.71 -12.28
N LEU A 179 -15.24 15.87 -11.29
CA LEU A 179 -16.67 16.15 -11.50
C LEU A 179 -17.03 17.64 -11.33
N GLY A 180 -16.22 18.42 -10.62
CA GLY A 180 -16.52 19.81 -10.30
C GLY A 180 -16.41 20.78 -11.48
N HIS A 181 -17.16 21.89 -11.38
CA HIS A 181 -16.99 23.06 -12.23
C HIS A 181 -15.61 23.71 -12.04
N VAL A 182 -15.23 24.65 -12.93
CA VAL A 182 -13.88 25.24 -13.02
C VAL A 182 -13.35 25.74 -11.67
N THR A 183 -14.19 26.38 -10.84
CA THR A 183 -13.83 26.85 -9.49
C THR A 183 -13.68 25.70 -8.48
N GLY A 184 -14.54 24.69 -8.57
CA GLY A 184 -14.46 23.47 -7.75
C GLY A 184 -13.17 22.68 -8.01
N ARG A 185 -12.63 22.70 -9.23
CA ARG A 185 -11.37 22.02 -9.55
C ARG A 185 -10.19 22.50 -8.69
N ALA A 186 -10.10 23.79 -8.43
CA ALA A 186 -9.07 24.34 -7.55
C ALA A 186 -9.20 23.79 -6.12
N VAL A 187 -10.44 23.73 -5.60
CA VAL A 187 -10.73 23.12 -4.28
C VAL A 187 -10.32 21.64 -4.26
N GLY A 188 -10.59 20.91 -5.34
CA GLY A 188 -10.17 19.50 -5.49
C GLY A 188 -8.65 19.33 -5.38
N VAL A 189 -7.87 20.16 -6.08
CA VAL A 189 -6.40 20.15 -6.00
C VAL A 189 -5.92 20.46 -4.58
N VAL A 190 -6.51 21.47 -3.92
CA VAL A 190 -6.14 21.84 -2.55
C VAL A 190 -6.43 20.69 -1.57
N LEU A 191 -7.57 20.02 -1.70
CA LEU A 191 -7.92 18.87 -0.86
C LEU A 191 -6.97 17.68 -1.11
N MET A 192 -6.66 17.36 -2.36
CA MET A 192 -5.67 16.32 -2.68
C MET A 192 -4.30 16.65 -2.09
N GLY A 193 -3.85 17.90 -2.21
CA GLY A 193 -2.59 18.38 -1.62
C GLY A 193 -2.60 18.30 -0.10
N THR A 194 -3.71 18.65 0.54
CA THR A 194 -3.90 18.53 2.00
C THR A 194 -3.85 17.07 2.46
N GLY A 195 -4.51 16.16 1.73
CA GLY A 195 -4.45 14.72 2.00
C GLY A 195 -3.01 14.19 1.92
N LEU A 196 -2.26 14.61 0.90
CA LEU A 196 -0.86 14.22 0.75
C LEU A 196 0.03 14.80 1.86
N PHE A 197 -0.20 16.06 2.25
CA PHE A 197 0.50 16.69 3.37
C PHE A 197 0.21 16.00 4.70
N LEU A 198 -1.06 15.67 4.97
CA LEU A 198 -1.45 14.87 6.13
C LEU A 198 -0.79 13.50 6.13
N TRP A 199 -0.63 12.88 4.96
CA TRP A 199 0.10 11.63 4.84
C TRP A 199 1.56 11.80 5.27
N MET A 200 2.28 12.75 4.70
CA MET A 200 3.71 12.98 5.03
C MET A 200 3.95 13.34 6.50
N THR A 201 2.96 13.91 7.16
CA THR A 201 3.02 14.30 8.59
C THR A 201 2.46 13.23 9.53
N THR A 202 1.85 12.15 9.00
CA THR A 202 1.35 11.06 9.83
C THR A 202 2.53 10.26 10.38
N GLY A 203 2.74 10.33 11.70
CA GLY A 203 3.80 9.58 12.38
C GLY A 203 3.66 8.07 12.17
N GLN A 204 4.78 7.43 11.83
CA GLN A 204 4.91 5.99 11.62
C GLN A 204 4.82 5.23 12.96
N PRO A 205 4.40 3.95 12.97
CA PRO A 205 4.50 3.13 14.17
C PRO A 205 5.97 2.85 14.50
N ASP A 206 6.36 3.04 15.75
CA ASP A 206 7.76 2.88 16.18
C ASP A 206 8.12 1.41 16.45
N MET A 207 7.12 0.63 16.86
CA MET A 207 7.30 -0.73 17.33
C MET A 207 6.07 -1.60 17.06
N ARG A 208 6.32 -2.87 16.73
CA ARG A 208 5.30 -3.93 16.65
C ARG A 208 5.58 -5.01 17.70
N ILE A 209 4.52 -5.43 18.38
CA ILE A 209 4.48 -6.63 19.21
C ILE A 209 3.56 -7.64 18.51
N SER A 210 4.07 -8.82 18.22
CA SER A 210 3.29 -9.90 17.61
C SER A 210 2.47 -10.70 18.63
N THR A 211 1.52 -11.50 18.15
CA THR A 211 0.65 -12.37 18.99
C THR A 211 1.44 -13.46 19.70
N HIS A 212 2.37 -14.09 18.97
CA HIS A 212 3.48 -14.82 19.58
C HIS A 212 4.56 -13.77 19.80
N PRO A 213 4.92 -13.46 21.06
CA PRO A 213 5.60 -12.22 21.44
C PRO A 213 7.00 -12.12 20.82
N ALA A 214 6.99 -11.71 19.56
CA ALA A 214 8.10 -11.37 18.71
C ALA A 214 7.97 -9.87 18.45
N ILE A 215 9.10 -9.19 18.55
CA ILE A 215 9.15 -7.74 18.62
C ILE A 215 9.95 -7.24 17.45
N ALA A 216 9.42 -6.22 16.79
CA ALA A 216 10.11 -5.51 15.73
C ALA A 216 10.15 -4.03 16.08
N ILE A 217 11.35 -3.49 16.27
CA ILE A 217 11.57 -2.09 16.64
C ILE A 217 12.32 -1.43 15.49
N HIS A 218 11.76 -0.32 14.99
CA HIS A 218 12.39 0.42 13.92
C HIS A 218 13.47 1.35 14.49
N GLU A 219 14.74 1.12 14.17
CA GLU A 219 15.87 1.97 14.53
C GLU A 219 16.64 2.36 13.26
N GLN A 220 16.46 3.62 12.82
CA GLN A 220 17.08 4.22 11.63
C GLN A 220 16.87 3.45 10.32
N ASP A 221 17.79 2.53 9.99
CA ASP A 221 17.79 1.69 8.78
C ASP A 221 17.81 0.19 9.10
N THR A 222 17.57 -0.14 10.38
CA THR A 222 17.53 -1.51 10.87
C THR A 222 16.22 -1.78 11.60
N LEU A 223 15.72 -2.99 11.41
CA LEU A 223 14.63 -3.52 12.21
C LEU A 223 15.24 -4.45 13.26
N LEU A 224 15.23 -3.99 14.50
CA LEU A 224 15.71 -4.78 15.63
C LEU A 224 14.70 -5.86 15.96
N LEU A 225 15.19 -7.09 16.05
CA LEU A 225 14.39 -8.27 16.33
C LEU A 225 14.90 -8.96 17.59
N HIS A 226 14.00 -9.34 18.48
CA HIS A 226 14.37 -10.28 19.53
C HIS A 226 14.76 -11.63 18.89
N PRO A 227 15.83 -12.32 19.36
CA PRO A 227 16.51 -13.42 18.66
C PRO A 227 15.68 -14.64 18.24
N ASP A 228 14.41 -14.78 18.63
CA ASP A 228 13.57 -15.89 18.19
C ASP A 228 12.98 -15.64 16.78
N ARG A 229 13.89 -15.63 15.79
CA ARG A 229 13.68 -15.28 14.37
C ARG A 229 12.59 -16.08 13.64
N ARG A 230 12.04 -17.15 14.21
CA ARG A 230 11.18 -18.12 13.50
C ARG A 230 9.68 -17.97 13.68
N ARG A 231 9.20 -17.20 14.67
CA ARG A 231 7.77 -17.26 15.06
C ARG A 231 6.83 -16.27 14.36
N ASP A 232 7.33 -15.21 13.70
CA ASP A 232 6.46 -14.24 12.97
C ASP A 232 7.16 -13.61 11.74
N GLY A 233 7.58 -14.44 10.77
CA GLY A 233 8.21 -13.93 9.54
C GLY A 233 7.26 -13.03 8.72
N PHE A 234 6.02 -13.49 8.52
CA PHE A 234 5.02 -12.74 7.75
C PHE A 234 4.64 -11.41 8.41
N GLY A 235 4.32 -11.40 9.71
CA GLY A 235 3.92 -10.17 10.40
C GLY A 235 5.06 -9.15 10.50
N ARG A 236 6.31 -9.60 10.54
CA ARG A 236 7.49 -8.76 10.41
C ARG A 236 7.59 -8.10 9.04
N ASP A 237 7.43 -8.87 7.97
CA ASP A 237 7.56 -8.36 6.61
C ASP A 237 6.43 -7.34 6.31
N VAL A 238 5.20 -7.63 6.77
CA VAL A 238 4.08 -6.68 6.73
C VAL A 238 4.37 -5.40 7.53
N PHE A 239 5.04 -5.51 8.68
CA PHE A 239 5.45 -4.33 9.46
C PHE A 239 6.51 -3.50 8.73
N ALA A 240 7.53 -4.15 8.16
CA ALA A 240 8.55 -3.49 7.36
C ALA A 240 7.93 -2.77 6.14
N GLU A 241 6.95 -3.38 5.49
CA GLU A 241 6.17 -2.76 4.41
C GLU A 241 5.34 -1.57 4.91
N SER A 242 4.75 -1.66 6.11
CA SER A 242 3.99 -0.55 6.71
C SER A 242 4.85 0.69 7.02
N LEU A 243 6.16 0.50 7.22
CA LEU A 243 7.15 1.57 7.37
C LEU A 243 7.62 2.13 6.02
N GLY A 244 7.21 1.52 4.90
CA GLY A 244 7.72 1.84 3.57
C GLY A 244 9.16 1.37 3.37
N ARG A 245 9.61 0.32 4.07
CA ARG A 245 10.96 -0.24 3.95
C ARG A 245 10.93 -1.78 3.86
N PRO A 246 10.42 -2.36 2.76
CA PRO A 246 10.31 -3.82 2.64
C PRO A 246 11.67 -4.54 2.61
N ASN A 247 12.75 -3.84 2.23
CA ASN A 247 14.12 -4.39 2.19
C ASN A 247 14.97 -3.93 3.38
N ILE A 248 14.36 -3.66 4.54
CA ILE A 248 15.08 -3.22 5.74
C ILE A 248 16.03 -4.32 6.25
N ARG A 249 17.20 -3.94 6.76
CA ARG A 249 18.15 -4.90 7.35
C ARG A 249 17.67 -5.33 8.73
N PHE A 250 17.83 -6.62 9.03
CA PHE A 250 17.45 -7.19 10.32
C PHE A 250 18.67 -7.41 11.19
N SER A 251 18.67 -6.87 12.41
CA SER A 251 19.71 -7.13 13.42
C SER A 251 19.07 -7.61 14.72
N PRO A 252 19.70 -8.57 15.44
CA PRO A 252 19.30 -8.93 16.79
C PRO A 252 19.27 -7.73 17.72
N LEU A 253 18.26 -7.70 18.60
CA LEU A 253 18.09 -6.64 19.60
C LEU A 253 19.32 -6.50 20.52
N ALA A 254 20.02 -7.61 20.80
CA ALA A 254 21.23 -7.63 21.61
C ALA A 254 22.45 -6.94 20.98
N GLU A 255 22.44 -6.70 19.66
CA GLU A 255 23.52 -6.00 18.95
C GLU A 255 23.33 -4.47 18.96
N SER A 256 22.16 -3.97 19.37
CA SER A 256 21.91 -2.52 19.41
C SER A 256 22.66 -1.86 20.57
N PRO A 257 23.36 -0.74 20.34
CA PRO A 257 24.10 -0.03 21.38
C PRO A 257 23.19 0.60 22.45
N THR A 258 21.90 0.78 22.15
CA THR A 258 20.91 1.36 23.07
C THR A 258 20.21 0.30 23.93
N THR A 259 20.53 -0.97 23.72
CA THR A 259 19.90 -2.09 24.41
C THR A 259 20.89 -2.84 25.30
N ARG A 260 20.47 -3.16 26.52
CA ARG A 260 21.22 -4.00 27.46
C ARG A 260 20.49 -5.32 27.62
N CYS A 261 21.12 -6.41 27.21
CA CYS A 261 20.55 -7.75 27.34
C CYS A 261 21.31 -8.58 28.37
N ASP A 262 20.56 -9.35 29.16
CA ASP A 262 21.07 -10.36 30.08
C ASP A 262 20.38 -11.72 29.83
N SER A 263 20.58 -12.67 30.73
CA SER A 263 19.99 -14.02 30.62
C SER A 263 18.47 -14.06 30.86
N THR A 264 17.90 -13.03 31.47
CA THR A 264 16.48 -12.92 31.84
C THR A 264 15.67 -12.11 30.83
N GLY A 265 16.31 -11.17 30.12
CA GLY A 265 15.67 -10.32 29.14
C GLY A 265 16.57 -9.23 28.54
N CYS A 266 15.96 -8.29 27.83
CA CYS A 266 16.60 -7.11 27.28
C CYS A 266 15.87 -5.85 27.73
N VAL A 267 16.60 -4.82 28.13
CA VAL A 267 16.05 -3.50 28.47
C VAL A 267 16.64 -2.47 27.53
N MET A 268 15.80 -1.64 26.94
CA MET A 268 16.22 -0.50 26.13
C MET A 268 15.52 0.77 26.58
N ASN A 269 16.20 1.90 26.46
CA ASN A 269 15.58 3.22 26.65
C ASN A 269 15.47 3.91 25.29
N ARG A 270 14.27 4.40 24.97
CA ARG A 270 14.01 5.12 23.73
C ARG A 270 13.15 6.34 24.01
N ASN A 271 13.67 7.52 23.69
CA ASN A 271 12.98 8.80 23.86
C ASN A 271 12.44 9.01 25.29
N GLY A 272 13.18 8.56 26.32
CA GLY A 272 12.77 8.65 27.72
C GLY A 272 11.89 7.51 28.21
N ILE A 273 11.37 6.66 27.30
CA ILE A 273 10.53 5.51 27.63
C ILE A 273 11.41 4.27 27.78
N THR A 274 11.29 3.61 28.93
CA THR A 274 12.04 2.39 29.25
C THR A 274 11.20 1.16 28.89
N LEU A 275 11.73 0.34 27.97
CA LEU A 275 11.10 -0.86 27.45
C LEU A 275 11.86 -2.09 27.97
N ALA A 276 11.16 -3.00 28.64
CA ALA A 276 11.72 -4.27 29.10
C ALA A 276 11.08 -5.45 28.38
N PHE A 277 11.92 -6.34 27.87
CA PHE A 277 11.55 -7.54 27.14
C PHE A 277 12.04 -8.75 27.92
N LEU A 278 11.11 -9.50 28.51
CA LEU A 278 11.44 -10.56 29.46
C LEU A 278 11.16 -11.94 28.88
N ASN A 279 12.12 -12.84 29.02
CA ASN A 279 11.96 -14.26 28.66
C ASN A 279 11.51 -15.09 29.87
N ARG A 280 11.88 -14.66 31.09
CA ARG A 280 11.58 -15.36 32.35
C ARG A 280 10.73 -14.50 33.28
N PRO A 281 9.81 -15.10 34.05
CA PRO A 281 8.95 -14.37 34.98
C PRO A 281 9.68 -13.89 36.25
N GLU A 282 10.89 -14.38 36.51
CA GLU A 282 11.71 -14.02 37.69
C GLU A 282 12.03 -12.51 37.74
N ALA A 283 12.34 -11.91 36.59
CA ALA A 283 12.69 -10.49 36.48
C ALA A 283 11.46 -9.57 36.33
N LEU A 284 10.24 -10.13 36.38
CA LEU A 284 9.01 -9.37 36.14
C LEU A 284 8.73 -8.30 37.22
N PRO A 285 8.91 -8.55 38.54
CA PRO A 285 8.67 -7.53 39.55
C PRO A 285 9.59 -6.31 39.38
N ASP A 286 10.88 -6.55 39.13
CA ASP A 286 11.88 -5.50 38.97
C ASP A 286 11.64 -4.68 37.68
N ALA A 287 11.27 -5.34 36.59
CA ALA A 287 10.92 -4.66 35.34
C ALA A 287 9.62 -3.84 35.49
N CYS A 288 8.61 -4.36 36.18
CA CYS A 288 7.35 -3.66 36.44
C CYS A 288 7.52 -2.39 37.28
N ALA A 289 8.56 -2.32 38.11
CA ALA A 289 8.88 -1.14 38.93
C ALA A 289 9.73 -0.11 38.19
N ASN A 290 10.58 -0.55 37.26
CA ASN A 290 11.61 0.30 36.65
C ASN A 290 11.40 0.58 35.15
N SER A 291 10.32 0.09 34.55
CA SER A 291 10.03 0.25 33.11
C SER A 291 8.63 0.77 32.86
N ASP A 292 8.43 1.47 31.75
CA ASP A 292 7.12 1.97 31.33
C ASP A 292 6.31 0.90 30.60
N ILE A 293 7.00 0.07 29.82
CA ILE A 293 6.41 -1.05 29.08
C ILE A 293 7.20 -2.32 29.37
N VAL A 294 6.47 -3.38 29.69
CA VAL A 294 7.03 -4.72 29.89
C VAL A 294 6.36 -5.67 28.91
N VAL A 295 7.15 -6.39 28.12
CA VAL A 295 6.64 -7.43 27.21
C VAL A 295 7.18 -8.79 27.66
N MET A 296 6.26 -9.70 27.99
CA MET A 296 6.58 -11.08 28.35
C MET A 296 6.58 -11.95 27.09
N MET A 297 7.76 -12.50 26.75
CA MET A 297 7.96 -13.27 25.52
C MET A 297 7.85 -14.79 25.69
N GLY A 298 8.01 -15.29 26.91
CA GLY A 298 7.99 -16.72 27.21
C GLY A 298 6.64 -17.18 27.75
N ARG A 299 6.50 -17.09 29.08
CA ARG A 299 5.31 -17.52 29.82
C ARG A 299 4.44 -16.32 30.20
N PRO A 300 3.11 -16.49 30.27
CA PRO A 300 2.24 -15.43 30.74
C PRO A 300 2.56 -15.04 32.19
N ALA A 301 2.29 -13.79 32.52
CA ALA A 301 2.45 -13.33 33.89
C ALA A 301 1.38 -13.96 34.80
N GLY A 302 1.75 -14.25 36.05
CA GLY A 302 0.77 -14.65 37.07
C GLY A 302 -0.26 -13.54 37.30
N THR A 303 -1.51 -13.92 37.60
CA THR A 303 -2.64 -13.00 37.79
C THR A 303 -2.39 -11.95 38.89
N SER A 304 -1.67 -12.30 39.95
CA SER A 304 -1.32 -11.37 41.02
C SER A 304 -0.37 -10.26 40.55
N ILE A 305 0.71 -10.62 39.86
CA ILE A 305 1.70 -9.65 39.37
C ILE A 305 1.09 -8.76 38.30
N ARG A 306 0.25 -9.32 37.42
CA ARG A 306 -0.45 -8.56 36.39
C ARG A 306 -1.34 -7.43 36.96
N ARG A 307 -1.89 -7.60 38.16
CA ARG A 307 -2.69 -6.56 38.85
C ARG A 307 -1.83 -5.53 39.59
N GLN A 308 -0.59 -5.87 39.92
CA GLN A 308 0.31 -5.04 40.73
C GLN A 308 1.36 -4.30 39.88
N CYS A 309 1.54 -4.69 38.62
CA CYS A 309 2.47 -4.04 37.70
C CYS A 309 2.01 -2.62 37.40
N GLN A 310 2.85 -1.63 37.72
CA GLN A 310 2.58 -0.21 37.41
C GLN A 310 2.84 0.08 35.92
N ALA A 311 3.75 -0.67 35.30
CA ALA A 311 4.05 -0.63 33.89
C ALA A 311 2.92 -1.20 33.01
N ARG A 312 2.89 -0.81 31.73
CA ARG A 312 2.01 -1.46 30.74
C ARG A 312 2.57 -2.84 30.38
N LEU A 313 1.95 -3.88 30.93
CA LEU A 313 2.33 -5.27 30.72
C LEU A 313 1.62 -5.91 29.52
N PHE A 314 2.38 -6.35 28.53
CA PHE A 314 1.91 -7.16 27.41
C PHE A 314 2.41 -8.59 27.55
N ASP A 315 1.49 -9.53 27.74
CA ASP A 315 1.76 -10.96 27.82
C ASP A 315 0.96 -11.72 26.75
N THR A 316 1.19 -13.03 26.64
CA THR A 316 0.50 -13.88 25.66
C THR A 316 -1.01 -13.88 25.81
N VAL A 317 -1.56 -13.61 27.01
CA VAL A 317 -3.00 -13.53 27.27
C VAL A 317 -3.60 -12.23 26.74
N ASN A 318 -2.97 -11.09 27.04
CA ASN A 318 -3.37 -9.80 26.46
C ASN A 318 -3.27 -9.80 24.93
N LEU A 319 -2.21 -10.42 24.40
CA LEU A 319 -1.95 -10.49 22.97
C LEU A 319 -2.87 -11.49 22.23
N SER A 320 -3.33 -12.56 22.86
CA SER A 320 -4.33 -13.45 22.26
C SER A 320 -5.67 -12.75 22.06
N GLU A 321 -6.06 -11.85 22.97
CA GLU A 321 -7.30 -11.09 22.85
C GLU A 321 -7.20 -9.87 21.92
N SER A 322 -6.10 -9.11 22.03
CA SER A 322 -5.90 -7.86 21.27
C SER A 322 -5.30 -8.07 19.88
N GLY A 323 -4.74 -9.26 19.63
CA GLY A 323 -3.93 -9.53 18.45
C GLY A 323 -2.55 -8.84 18.53
N ALA A 324 -1.87 -8.75 17.39
CA ALA A 324 -0.64 -7.97 17.31
C ALA A 324 -0.91 -6.49 17.61
N LEU A 325 0.04 -5.82 18.25
CA LEU A 325 -0.04 -4.42 18.65
C LEU A 325 0.99 -3.60 17.89
N HIS A 326 0.57 -2.42 17.43
CA HIS A 326 1.49 -1.37 16.99
C HIS A 326 1.54 -0.28 18.06
N LEU A 327 2.76 0.10 18.46
CA LEU A 327 3.03 1.12 19.44
C LEU A 327 3.58 2.36 18.73
N ARG A 328 3.08 3.53 19.13
CA ARG A 328 3.60 4.83 18.74
C ARG A 328 3.91 5.65 19.98
N PHE A 329 5.10 6.21 20.03
CA PHE A 329 5.59 7.05 21.12
C PHE A 329 5.44 8.52 20.72
N ARG A 330 4.66 9.31 21.46
CA ARG A 330 4.51 10.75 21.21
C ARG A 330 4.45 11.52 22.52
N ASP A 331 5.46 12.35 22.79
CA ASP A 331 5.48 13.33 23.90
C ASP A 331 4.96 12.72 25.24
N ASP A 332 5.60 11.65 25.72
CA ASP A 332 5.21 10.80 26.88
C ASP A 332 3.90 10.00 26.77
N GLU A 333 3.10 10.19 25.71
CA GLU A 333 1.89 9.40 25.46
C GLU A 333 2.21 8.17 24.60
N ILE A 334 2.04 6.97 25.18
CA ILE A 334 2.11 5.71 24.45
C ILE A 334 0.74 5.42 23.83
N LYS A 335 0.64 5.46 22.50
CA LYS A 335 -0.57 5.04 21.76
C LYS A 335 -0.43 3.62 21.25
N THR A 336 -1.35 2.77 21.67
CA THR A 336 -1.46 1.37 21.24
C THR A 336 -2.56 1.24 20.19
N VAL A 337 -2.22 0.70 19.02
CA VAL A 337 -3.19 0.33 17.98
C VAL A 337 -3.23 -1.20 17.88
N PRO A 338 -4.26 -1.85 18.43
CA PRO A 338 -4.43 -3.30 18.32
C PRO A 338 -4.93 -3.71 16.94
N ALA A 339 -4.47 -4.87 16.46
CA ALA A 339 -4.99 -5.51 15.25
C ALA A 339 -6.49 -5.86 15.39
N ASN A 340 -6.92 -6.22 16.61
CA ASN A 340 -8.32 -6.47 16.96
C ASN A 340 -8.84 -5.40 17.94
N PRO A 341 -9.25 -4.23 17.43
CA PRO A 341 -9.82 -3.18 18.28
C PRO A 341 -11.16 -3.62 18.90
N PRO A 342 -11.57 -3.04 20.04
CA PRO A 342 -12.78 -3.44 20.76
C PRO A 342 -14.03 -3.41 19.89
N GLY A 343 -14.18 -2.38 19.04
CA GLY A 343 -15.30 -2.27 18.11
C GLY A 343 -15.34 -3.34 17.01
N ARG A 344 -14.20 -3.99 16.70
CA ARG A 344 -14.17 -5.15 15.80
C ARG A 344 -14.57 -6.43 16.52
N ARG A 345 -14.16 -6.58 17.79
CA ARG A 345 -14.55 -7.68 18.68
C ARG A 345 -16.03 -7.65 19.05
N ALA A 346 -16.65 -6.47 19.10
CA ALA A 346 -18.07 -6.30 19.35
C ALA A 346 -18.98 -6.63 18.14
N ARG A 347 -18.43 -7.06 17.00
CA ARG A 347 -19.23 -7.38 15.81
C ARG A 347 -19.98 -8.71 16.00
N PRO A 348 -21.23 -8.84 15.53
CA PRO A 348 -22.03 -10.06 15.68
C PRO A 348 -21.37 -11.34 15.13
N TRP A 349 -20.54 -11.19 14.10
CA TRP A 349 -19.82 -12.28 13.43
C TRP A 349 -18.34 -12.36 13.80
N ALA A 350 -17.89 -11.61 14.81
CA ALA A 350 -16.54 -11.80 15.34
C ALA A 350 -16.47 -13.17 16.00
N GLU A 351 -15.47 -13.97 15.66
CA GLU A 351 -15.17 -15.20 16.41
C GLU A 351 -14.95 -14.81 17.87
N LYS A 352 -15.89 -15.22 18.73
CA LYS A 352 -15.71 -15.18 20.17
C LYS A 352 -14.80 -16.36 20.49
N GLY A 353 -13.50 -16.08 20.50
CA GLY A 353 -12.47 -17.02 20.95
C GLY A 353 -12.66 -17.42 22.40
#